data_AF-A0A1F8S021-F1
#
_entry.id   AF-A0A1F8S021-F1
#
_cell.length_a   1.000
_cell.length_b   1.000
_cell.length_c   1.000
_cell.angle_alpha   90.00
_cell.angle_beta   90.00
_cell.angle_gamma   90.00
#
_symmetry.space_group_name_H-M   'P 1'
#
loop_
_entity.id
_entity.type
_entity.pdbx_description
1 polymer ?
#
loop_
_entity_poly.entity_id
_entity_poly.type
_entity_poly.pdbx_seq_one_letter_code
_entity_poly.pdbx_strand_id
1 'polypeptide(L)'
;MTDEPEAARQRLARLSRSARRLLDYVAVLEGGARYALLRHLARVPEPDIIEDLREAVDAGILAALPGQPETYGFADEAVRALVLAEAGADRLPKLRARAEAARQRSEDRD
;
A
#
# COMPACT_ATOMS: atom_id res chain seq x y z
N MET A 1 25.61 8.68 7.46
CA MET A 1 24.14 8.60 7.63
C MET A 1 23.56 8.00 6.36
N THR A 2 23.54 6.67 6.25
CA THR A 2 22.97 5.99 5.06
C THR A 2 22.53 4.55 5.39
N ASP A 3 21.92 4.34 6.56
CA ASP A 3 21.37 3.01 6.96
C ASP A 3 19.86 2.88 6.67
N GLU A 4 19.17 3.99 6.36
CA GLU A 4 17.72 4.04 6.15
C GLU A 4 17.20 3.16 5.00
N PRO A 5 17.81 3.15 3.79
CA PRO A 5 17.27 2.35 2.68
C PRO A 5 17.45 0.84 2.91
N GLU A 6 18.54 0.42 3.56
CA GLU A 6 18.80 -0.99 3.82
C GLU A 6 17.89 -1.52 4.95
N ALA A 7 17.68 -0.73 6.00
CA ALA A 7 16.71 -1.06 7.04
C ALA A 7 15.27 -1.12 6.50
N ALA A 8 14.90 -0.26 5.56
CA ALA A 8 13.61 -0.33 4.88
C ALA A 8 13.46 -1.61 4.04
N ARG A 9 14.48 -1.97 3.24
CA ARG A 9 14.50 -3.23 2.49
C ARG A 9 14.37 -4.45 3.38
N GLN A 10 15.07 -4.49 4.51
CA GLN A 10 14.96 -5.59 5.45
C GLN A 10 13.55 -5.71 6.05
N ARG A 11 12.91 -4.58 6.38
CA ARG A 11 11.51 -4.57 6.84
C ARG A 11 10.57 -5.09 5.76
N LEU A 12 10.68 -4.59 4.53
CA LEU A 12 9.91 -5.09 3.38
C LEU A 12 10.14 -6.59 3.13
N ALA A 13 11.38 -7.05 3.27
CA ALA A 13 11.76 -8.46 3.09
C ALA A 13 11.22 -9.40 4.17
N ARG A 14 10.80 -8.88 5.33
CA ARG A 14 10.14 -9.66 6.41
C ARG A 14 8.63 -9.74 6.25
N LEU A 15 8.03 -8.84 5.48
CA LEU A 15 6.59 -8.87 5.23
C LEU A 15 6.17 -10.13 4.48
N SER A 16 4.97 -10.60 4.79
CA SER A 16 4.28 -11.63 4.03
C SER A 16 4.11 -11.22 2.56
N ARG A 17 3.92 -12.22 1.69
CA ARG A 17 3.71 -11.97 0.26
C ARG A 17 2.38 -11.26 -0.02
N SER A 18 1.38 -11.43 0.84
CA SER A 18 0.09 -10.75 0.74
C SER A 18 0.26 -9.27 1.13
N ALA A 19 0.88 -8.97 2.27
CA ALA A 19 1.18 -7.61 2.69
C ALA A 19 2.04 -6.85 1.66
N ARG A 20 3.08 -7.47 1.08
CA ARG A 20 3.85 -6.82 -0.01
C ARG A 20 3.01 -6.50 -1.23
N ARG A 21 2.07 -7.37 -1.61
CA ARG A 21 1.14 -7.11 -2.72
C ARG A 21 0.16 -5.99 -2.38
N LEU A 22 -0.22 -5.84 -1.11
CA LEU A 22 -1.02 -4.71 -0.65
C LEU A 22 -0.25 -3.39 -0.83
N LEU A 23 1.06 -3.36 -0.49
CA LEU A 23 1.89 -2.17 -0.65
C LEU A 23 1.97 -1.67 -2.10
N ASP A 24 1.98 -2.57 -3.09
CA ASP A 24 1.93 -2.19 -4.51
C ASP A 24 0.72 -1.30 -4.83
N TYR A 25 -0.43 -1.58 -4.21
CA TYR A 25 -1.66 -0.79 -4.40
C TYR A 25 -1.61 0.53 -3.64
N VAL A 26 -1.13 0.52 -2.39
CA VAL A 26 -0.98 1.75 -1.60
C VAL A 26 0.01 2.70 -2.27
N ALA A 27 1.07 2.17 -2.88
CA ALA A 27 2.14 2.98 -3.47
C ALA A 27 1.65 3.78 -4.69
N VAL A 28 0.70 3.25 -5.46
CA VAL A 28 0.14 3.94 -6.63
C VAL A 28 -1.01 4.89 -6.30
N LEU A 29 -1.53 4.86 -5.06
CA LEU A 29 -2.59 5.76 -4.60
C LEU A 29 -1.99 6.98 -3.91
N GLU A 30 -1.91 8.09 -4.64
CA GLU A 30 -1.44 9.36 -4.09
C GLU A 30 -2.39 9.88 -3.01
N GLY A 31 -1.84 10.32 -1.87
CA GLY A 31 -2.62 10.79 -0.72
C GLY A 31 -3.08 9.69 0.25
N GLY A 32 -2.62 8.44 0.04
CA GLY A 32 -2.99 7.31 0.87
C GLY A 32 -4.16 6.51 0.31
N ALA A 33 -4.43 5.37 0.93
CA ALA A 33 -5.41 4.41 0.47
C ALA A 33 -6.43 4.12 1.58
N ARG A 34 -7.71 4.37 1.28
CA ARG A 34 -8.83 4.02 2.16
C ARG A 34 -8.99 2.51 2.22
N TYR A 35 -9.28 1.98 3.40
CA TYR A 35 -9.54 0.56 3.65
C TYR A 35 -10.55 -0.04 2.67
N ALA A 36 -11.70 0.63 2.48
CA ALA A 36 -12.74 0.18 1.56
C ALA A 36 -12.23 0.01 0.12
N LEU A 37 -11.37 0.93 -0.35
CA LEU A 37 -10.77 0.85 -1.68
C LEU A 37 -9.76 -0.30 -1.78
N LEU A 38 -8.92 -0.48 -0.75
CA LEU A 38 -7.97 -1.57 -0.69
C LEU A 38 -8.67 -2.94 -0.68
N ARG A 39 -9.81 -3.07 0.02
CA ARG A 39 -10.64 -4.29 0.04
C ARG A 39 -11.13 -4.66 -1.37
N HIS A 40 -11.52 -3.66 -2.15
CA HIS A 40 -11.93 -3.86 -3.54
C HIS A 40 -10.77 -4.24 -4.47
N LEU A 41 -9.58 -3.67 -4.25
CA LEU A 41 -8.40 -3.92 -5.07
C LEU A 41 -7.78 -5.29 -4.81
N ALA A 42 -7.63 -5.66 -3.54
CA ALA A 42 -6.95 -6.89 -3.15
C ALA A 42 -7.78 -8.15 -3.46
N ARG A 43 -9.11 -8.04 -3.51
CA ARG A 43 -10.04 -9.18 -3.71
C ARG A 43 -9.77 -10.35 -2.76
N VAL A 44 -9.32 -10.04 -1.54
CA VAL A 44 -9.11 -10.99 -0.45
C VAL A 44 -10.24 -10.87 0.58
N PRO A 45 -10.47 -11.90 1.39
CA PRO A 45 -11.31 -11.79 2.59
C PRO A 45 -10.91 -10.60 3.46
N GLU A 46 -11.92 -9.99 4.08
CA GLU A 46 -11.78 -8.92 5.07
C GLU A 46 -10.76 -9.21 6.19
N PRO A 47 -10.76 -10.39 6.85
CA PRO A 47 -9.75 -10.67 7.87
C PRO A 47 -8.31 -10.61 7.33
N ASP A 48 -8.09 -11.14 6.11
CA ASP A 48 -6.75 -11.21 5.52
C ASP A 48 -6.19 -9.81 5.21
N ILE A 49 -7.02 -8.89 4.71
CA ILE A 49 -6.57 -7.52 4.44
C ILE A 49 -6.29 -6.74 5.73
N ILE A 50 -7.06 -7.00 6.80
CA ILE A 50 -6.80 -6.38 8.11
C ILE A 50 -5.47 -6.89 8.66
N GLU A 51 -5.18 -8.18 8.53
CA GLU A 51 -3.89 -8.75 8.93
C GLU A 51 -2.73 -8.17 8.11
N ASP A 52 -2.87 -8.06 6.79
CA ASP A 52 -1.86 -7.45 5.92
C ASP A 52 -1.59 -5.97 6.26
N LEU A 53 -2.65 -5.19 6.53
CA LEU A 53 -2.54 -3.80 6.97
C LEU A 53 -1.85 -3.70 8.33
N ARG A 54 -2.24 -4.55 9.28
CA ARG A 54 -1.64 -4.58 10.61
C ARG A 54 -0.15 -4.92 10.52
N GLU A 55 0.20 -5.93 9.75
CA GLU A 55 1.60 -6.32 9.53
C GLU A 55 2.44 -5.17 8.97
N ALA A 56 1.92 -4.46 7.96
CA ALA A 56 2.61 -3.34 7.35
C ALA A 56 2.73 -2.12 8.29
N VAL A 57 1.74 -1.89 9.15
CA VAL A 57 1.78 -0.84 10.18
C VAL A 57 2.74 -1.19 11.32
N ASP A 58 2.69 -2.43 11.82
CA ASP A 58 3.58 -2.92 12.89
C ASP A 58 5.06 -2.91 12.43
N ALA A 59 5.31 -3.14 11.14
CA ALA A 59 6.63 -3.02 10.53
C ALA A 59 7.09 -1.57 10.32
N GLY A 60 6.23 -0.57 10.59
CA GLY A 60 6.50 0.84 10.37
C GLY A 60 6.69 1.19 8.89
N ILE A 61 6.02 0.46 7.99
CA ILE A 61 6.00 0.74 6.55
C ILE A 61 4.81 1.64 6.20
N LEU A 62 3.65 1.30 6.75
CA LEU A 62 2.44 2.11 6.64
C LEU A 62 2.11 2.81 7.96
N ALA A 63 1.35 3.89 7.86
CA ALA A 63 0.76 4.59 8.98
C ALA A 63 -0.66 5.03 8.63
N ALA A 64 -1.53 5.10 9.63
CA ALA A 64 -2.83 5.76 9.48
C ALA A 64 -2.61 7.26 9.25
N LEU A 65 -3.29 7.85 8.27
CA LEU A 65 -3.15 9.27 7.97
C LEU A 65 -3.96 10.13 8.96
N PRO A 66 -3.34 11.14 9.60
CA PRO A 66 -4.03 12.02 10.53
C PRO A 66 -5.24 12.70 9.88
N GLY A 67 -6.38 12.69 10.59
CA GLY A 67 -7.62 13.32 10.13
C GLY A 67 -8.35 12.58 9.00
N GLN A 68 -7.85 11.43 8.55
CA GLN A 68 -8.47 10.61 7.50
C GLN A 68 -8.76 9.20 8.03
N PRO A 69 -9.98 8.94 8.54
CA PRO A 69 -10.31 7.65 9.12
C PRO A 69 -10.18 6.53 8.07
N GLU A 70 -9.60 5.41 8.51
CA GLU A 70 -9.37 4.22 7.68
C GLU A 70 -8.50 4.46 6.44
N THR A 71 -7.74 5.55 6.40
CA THR A 71 -6.79 5.84 5.33
C THR A 71 -5.37 5.53 5.77
N TYR A 72 -4.65 4.76 4.95
CA TYR A 72 -3.29 4.35 5.22
C TYR A 72 -2.35 4.92 4.16
N GLY A 73 -1.23 5.49 4.59
CA GLY A 73 -0.16 5.97 3.72
C GLY A 73 1.18 5.36 4.11
N PHE A 74 2.20 5.56 3.28
CA PHE A 74 3.57 5.21 3.66
C PHE A 74 4.03 6.11 4.80
N ALA A 75 4.71 5.52 5.78
CA ALA A 75 5.32 6.28 6.88
C ALA A 75 6.48 7.18 6.39
N ASP A 76 7.08 6.81 5.25
CA ASP A 76 8.20 7.52 4.63
C ASP A 76 8.12 7.40 3.09
N GLU A 77 8.26 8.53 2.40
CA GLU A 77 8.23 8.61 0.94
C GLU A 77 9.39 7.83 0.30
N ALA A 78 10.54 7.70 0.98
CA ALA A 78 11.64 6.87 0.50
C ALA A 78 11.26 5.39 0.39
N VAL A 79 10.44 4.91 1.33
CA VAL A 79 9.93 3.53 1.32
C VAL A 79 8.90 3.35 0.20
N ARG A 80 8.05 4.35 -0.02
CA ARG A 80 7.12 4.36 -1.17
C ARG A 80 7.88 4.28 -2.50
N ALA A 81 8.90 5.11 -2.66
CA ALA A 81 9.74 5.13 -3.86
C ALA A 81 10.43 3.78 -4.11
N LEU A 82 10.89 3.13 -3.03
CA LEU A 82 11.47 1.78 -3.11
C LEU A 82 10.46 0.74 -3.59
N VAL A 83 9.24 0.72 -3.02
CA VAL A 83 8.18 -0.20 -3.47
C VAL A 83 7.83 0.03 -4.95
N LEU A 84 7.73 1.30 -5.38
CA LEU A 84 7.47 1.63 -6.78
C LEU A 84 8.60 1.17 -7.72
N ALA A 85 9.86 1.30 -7.28
CA ALA A 85 11.02 0.83 -8.03
C ALA A 85 11.01 -0.71 -8.17
N GLU A 86 10.66 -1.44 -7.10
CA GLU A 86 10.57 -2.90 -7.09
C GLU A 86 9.39 -3.45 -7.91
N ALA A 87 8.29 -2.69 -8.02
CA ALA A 87 7.18 -3.07 -8.89
C ALA A 87 7.61 -3.16 -10.37
N GLY A 88 8.55 -2.30 -10.78
CA GLY A 88 9.12 -2.28 -12.13
C GLY A 88 8.22 -1.66 -13.20
N ALA A 89 8.83 -1.34 -14.34
CA ALA A 89 8.22 -0.55 -15.41
C ALA A 89 6.98 -1.20 -16.07
N ASP A 90 6.91 -2.53 -16.08
CA ASP A 90 5.80 -3.26 -16.74
C ASP A 90 4.56 -3.42 -15.85
N ARG A 91 4.75 -3.45 -14.52
CA ARG A 91 3.63 -3.65 -13.57
C ARG A 91 3.02 -2.32 -13.17
N LEU A 92 3.82 -1.27 -13.07
CA LEU A 92 3.37 0.03 -12.56
C LEU A 92 2.18 0.62 -13.35
N PRO A 93 2.16 0.63 -14.70
CA PRO A 93 1.00 1.11 -15.46
C PRO A 93 -0.26 0.30 -15.18
N LYS A 94 -0.13 -1.02 -15.03
CA LYS A 94 -1.27 -1.92 -14.74
C LYS A 94 -1.82 -1.70 -13.33
N LEU A 95 -0.94 -1.46 -12.36
CA LEU A 95 -1.34 -1.14 -10.98
C LEU A 95 -2.09 0.20 -10.94
N ARG A 96 -1.55 1.24 -11.60
CA ARG A 96 -2.22 2.55 -11.70
C ARG A 96 -3.59 2.47 -12.35
N ALA A 97 -3.69 1.77 -13.49
CA ALA A 97 -4.97 1.59 -14.18
C ALA A 97 -6.01 0.86 -13.31
N ARG A 98 -5.58 -0.13 -12.52
CA ARG A 98 -6.47 -0.84 -11.58
C ARG A 98 -6.92 0.05 -10.42
N ALA A 99 -5.99 0.80 -9.84
CA ALA A 99 -6.26 1.75 -8.77
C ALA A 99 -7.28 2.80 -9.21
N GLU A 100 -7.09 3.39 -10.38
CA GLU A 100 -8.00 4.38 -10.97
C GLU A 100 -9.40 3.80 -11.21
N ALA A 101 -9.48 2.61 -11.84
CA ALA A 101 -10.76 1.95 -12.07
C ALA A 101 -11.48 1.56 -10.77
N ALA A 102 -10.75 1.30 -9.68
CA ALA A 102 -11.35 1.03 -8.38
C ALA A 102 -11.85 2.32 -7.72
N ARG A 103 -11.10 3.41 -7.84
CA ARG A 103 -11.47 4.74 -7.34
C ARG A 103 -12.76 5.26 -7.97
N GLN A 104 -12.86 5.22 -9.29
CA GLN A 104 -14.07 5.64 -10.01
C GLN A 104 -15.31 4.87 -9.52
N ARG A 105 -15.19 3.55 -9.33
CA ARG A 105 -16.30 2.70 -8.86
C ARG A 105 -16.69 2.94 -7.40
N SER A 106 -15.77 3.39 -6.56
CA SER A 106 -16.10 3.79 -5.19
C SER A 106 -16.79 5.14 -5.15
N GLU A 107 -16.39 6.08 -6.02
CA GLU A 107 -16.99 7.41 -6.11
C GLU A 107 -18.41 7.36 -6.69
N ASP A 108 -18.71 6.45 -7.63
CA ASP A 108 -20.06 6.26 -8.19
C ASP A 108 -21.08 5.61 -7.21
N ARG A 109 -20.62 5.19 -6.02
CA ARG A 109 -21.41 4.42 -5.04
C ARG A 109 -21.75 5.17 -3.75
N ASP A 110 -21.14 6.33 -3.55
CA ASP A 110 -21.43 7.29 -2.47
C ASP A 110 -22.44 8.36 -2.97
#